data_AF-A0A521V3P4-F1
#
_entry.id   AF-A0A521V3P4-F1
#
_cell.length_a   1.000
_cell.length_b   1.000
_cell.length_c   1.000
_cell.angle_alpha   90.00
_cell.angle_beta   90.00
_cell.angle_gamma   90.00
#
_symmetry.space_group_name_H-M   'P 1'
#
loop_
_entity.id
_entity.type
_entity.pdbx_description
1 polymer ?
#
loop_
_entity_poly.entity_id
_entity_poly.type
_entity_poly.pdbx_seq_one_letter_code
_entity_poly.pdbx_strand_id
1 'polypeptide(L)'
;MHRFPSVDSLRRLRLLIAASAIAFALVACDRAGDPATAEPEVQVHTHFTPQAELFVEFDPLVAGAKSTFAAHFTRLSDYKPVTTGTVEVILSGGNAPTERFRVGAPRAPGIFAPTVVPRATGRRQLALVLAAPGLQSRHELGEVVVHADAAAALKAGPAPGAAEGEIGFLKEQQWTTDFALEAVRPRALRESVSAPATIRAAGDGAAEVVATVPGTLRATGDFPALGDRVARGQTLAMLVPRLATGTDAASLQAELAAARSQAALADAEAARMQRLHAQEAVSLRRLQEALSAQQVAQAQLRAARQRVSLLGGGSGGIAVKAPLAGAIARVPVANGAAVEEGDLLFQIVDRRELWLEAHVSEADAARLDRPTGAAFDLPGLDAPVEVHAGDNGRLVGVGSVIDPETRSVPVVFALSAPEARIAINQNVQARVFTGRTRQALSVPAGAVIDDGGQRVVYVMRGGESFSRVPVTLGLRDGDRYEVLEGLQAGDRVVSRGAMQVRLAAATPEAMGHGHAH
;
A
#
# COMPACT_ATOMS: atom_id res chain seq x y z
N MET A 1 44.28 43.12 24.59
CA MET A 1 44.57 44.36 23.83
C MET A 1 43.40 44.51 22.86
N HIS A 2 42.51 45.51 22.85
CA HIS A 2 42.42 46.90 23.31
C HIS A 2 41.07 47.10 24.05
N ARG A 3 41.05 47.62 25.30
CA ARG A 3 40.90 49.03 25.75
C ARG A 3 39.57 49.74 25.38
N PHE A 4 38.76 49.98 26.43
CA PHE A 4 37.62 50.89 26.56
C PHE A 4 37.95 52.37 26.27
N PRO A 5 36.94 53.26 26.17
CA PRO A 5 36.53 54.03 27.36
C PRO A 5 35.00 54.14 27.57
N SER A 6 34.65 54.56 28.79
CA SER A 6 33.32 54.83 29.36
C SER A 6 33.08 56.33 29.60
N VAL A 7 31.88 56.65 30.11
CA VAL A 7 31.49 57.77 31.01
C VAL A 7 30.74 58.98 30.39
N ASP A 8 29.45 59.06 30.78
CA ASP A 8 28.62 60.18 31.27
C ASP A 8 28.67 61.63 30.74
N SER A 9 27.50 62.27 30.95
CA SER A 9 27.23 63.72 31.13
C SER A 9 26.75 64.44 29.84
N LEU A 10 25.70 65.28 29.80
CA LEU A 10 25.07 66.15 30.79
C LEU A 10 23.56 66.35 30.54
N ARG A 11 22.78 66.22 31.62
CA ARG A 11 21.55 67.00 31.84
C ARG A 11 21.92 68.48 32.01
N ARG A 12 21.11 69.41 31.46
CA ARG A 12 20.46 70.55 32.15
C ARG A 12 20.09 71.67 31.16
N LEU A 13 18.80 71.97 31.07
CA LEU A 13 18.33 73.34 31.28
C LEU A 13 16.95 73.30 31.97
N ARG A 14 16.87 73.96 33.13
CA ARG A 14 15.73 74.06 34.06
C ARG A 14 15.08 75.46 33.97
N LEU A 15 13.96 75.60 34.72
CA LEU A 15 13.34 76.81 35.31
C LEU A 15 12.26 77.50 34.44
N LEU A 16 11.06 77.90 34.93
CA LEU A 16 10.50 78.14 36.28
C LEU A 16 8.98 77.81 36.32
N ILE A 17 8.46 77.13 37.35
CA ILE A 17 7.69 77.63 38.54
C ILE A 17 6.44 78.49 38.23
N ALA A 18 5.23 77.97 38.53
CA ALA A 18 4.31 78.51 39.57
C ALA A 18 2.95 77.79 39.60
N ALA A 19 2.55 77.45 40.83
CA ALA A 19 1.23 77.21 41.43
C ALA A 19 -0.06 77.28 40.57
N SER A 20 -0.95 76.29 40.73
CA SER A 20 -2.19 76.50 41.51
C SER A 20 -2.97 75.20 41.69
N ALA A 21 -3.28 74.86 42.94
CA ALA A 21 -4.30 73.88 43.29
C ALA A 21 -5.66 74.58 43.26
N ILE A 22 -6.58 74.11 42.41
CA ILE A 22 -8.00 74.49 42.48
C ILE A 22 -8.82 73.21 42.31
N ALA A 23 -9.57 72.91 43.36
CA ALA A 23 -10.64 71.93 43.37
C ALA A 23 -11.72 72.34 42.35
N PHE A 24 -12.20 71.40 41.54
CA PHE A 24 -13.46 71.56 40.83
C PHE A 24 -14.36 70.35 41.07
N ALA A 25 -15.57 70.72 41.50
CA ALA A 25 -16.60 69.86 42.02
C ALA A 25 -17.22 68.96 40.95
N LEU A 26 -17.76 67.85 41.44
CA LEU A 26 -18.78 67.02 40.79
C LEU A 26 -19.89 67.91 40.21
N VAL A 27 -19.98 67.94 38.88
CA VAL A 27 -21.24 68.20 38.18
C VAL A 27 -21.39 67.06 37.18
N ALA A 28 -22.32 66.17 37.49
CA ALA A 28 -22.81 65.15 36.58
C ALA A 28 -23.51 65.84 35.40
N CYS A 29 -22.99 65.62 34.20
CA CYS A 29 -23.74 65.78 32.97
C CYS A 29 -23.97 64.39 32.41
N ASP A 30 -25.23 63.94 32.49
CA ASP A 30 -25.78 62.82 31.73
C ASP A 30 -25.40 63.00 30.25
N ARG A 31 -24.44 62.19 29.79
CA ARG A 31 -24.42 61.73 28.41
C ARG A 31 -24.84 60.29 28.44
N ALA A 32 -26.12 60.08 28.15
CA ALA A 32 -26.64 58.80 27.72
C ALA A 32 -25.72 58.28 26.60
N GLY A 33 -24.89 57.30 26.94
CA GLY A 33 -24.29 56.44 25.93
C GLY A 33 -25.42 55.64 25.32
N ASP A 34 -25.49 55.61 23.98
CA ASP A 34 -26.32 54.64 23.28
C ASP A 34 -26.03 53.26 23.87
N PRO A 35 -27.05 52.49 24.30
CA PRO A 35 -26.83 51.11 24.65
C PRO A 35 -26.33 50.42 23.39
N ALA A 36 -25.10 49.91 23.43
CA ALA A 36 -24.64 48.94 22.45
C ALA A 36 -25.77 47.91 22.29
N THR A 37 -26.36 47.86 21.11
CA THR A 37 -27.37 46.87 20.77
C THR A 37 -26.70 45.51 20.92
N ALA A 38 -26.94 44.86 22.06
CA ALA A 38 -26.57 43.47 22.24
C ALA A 38 -27.25 42.70 21.10
N GLU A 39 -26.46 42.06 20.24
CA GLU A 39 -26.96 41.18 19.21
C GLU A 39 -27.13 39.78 19.82
N PRO A 40 -28.24 39.08 19.52
CA PRO A 40 -28.44 37.72 20.01
C PRO A 40 -27.37 36.79 19.41
N GLU A 41 -26.76 35.94 20.24
CA GLU A 41 -25.68 35.05 19.80
C GLU A 41 -26.22 33.90 18.92
N VAL A 42 -25.59 33.72 17.76
CA VAL A 42 -25.93 32.67 16.79
C VAL A 42 -25.71 31.30 17.42
N GLN A 43 -26.71 30.43 17.29
CA GLN A 43 -26.61 29.05 17.75
C GLN A 43 -25.87 28.22 16.70
N VAL A 44 -24.74 27.63 17.08
CA VAL A 44 -23.91 26.81 16.19
C VAL A 44 -23.92 25.37 16.66
N HIS A 45 -24.30 24.44 15.77
CA HIS A 45 -24.33 23.01 16.06
C HIS A 45 -23.62 22.21 14.98
N THR A 46 -22.86 21.19 15.40
CA THR A 46 -22.30 20.18 14.49
C THR A 46 -22.75 18.80 14.94
N HIS A 47 -23.35 18.02 14.03
CA HIS A 47 -23.88 16.70 14.34
C HIS A 47 -23.60 15.69 13.22
N PHE A 48 -23.22 14.48 13.59
CA PHE A 48 -22.92 13.38 12.67
C PHE A 48 -23.95 12.27 12.76
N THR A 49 -24.37 11.76 11.61
CA THR A 49 -24.98 10.44 11.48
C THR A 49 -23.98 9.50 10.79
N PRO A 50 -24.29 8.21 10.58
CA PRO A 50 -23.44 7.32 9.79
C PRO A 50 -23.27 7.76 8.32
N GLN A 51 -24.17 8.59 7.78
CA GLN A 51 -24.20 8.94 6.36
C GLN A 51 -23.90 10.41 6.06
N ALA A 52 -24.19 11.32 7.00
CA ALA A 52 -24.04 12.75 6.79
C ALA A 52 -23.51 13.49 8.03
N GLU A 53 -22.80 14.57 7.78
CA GLU A 53 -22.50 15.62 8.75
C GLU A 53 -23.45 16.80 8.51
N LEU A 54 -23.96 17.38 9.59
CA LEU A 54 -24.68 18.64 9.62
C LEU A 54 -23.84 19.64 10.41
N PHE A 55 -23.50 20.75 9.78
CA PHE A 55 -23.06 21.98 10.45
C PHE A 55 -24.16 23.01 10.26
N VAL A 56 -24.74 23.53 11.33
CA VAL A 56 -25.89 24.44 11.23
C VAL A 56 -25.76 25.61 12.18
N GLU A 57 -26.10 26.77 11.64
CA GLU A 57 -26.11 28.03 12.36
C GLU A 57 -27.50 28.65 12.25
N PHE A 58 -28.02 29.23 13.34
CA PHE A 58 -29.31 29.91 13.31
C PHE A 58 -29.44 30.93 14.44
N ASP A 59 -30.19 31.99 14.19
CA ASP A 59 -30.54 32.97 15.23
C ASP A 59 -31.40 32.33 16.32
N PRO A 60 -31.28 32.76 17.59
CA PRO A 60 -32.13 32.27 18.67
C PRO A 60 -33.61 32.26 18.31
N LEU A 61 -34.27 31.16 18.67
CA LEU A 61 -35.67 30.94 18.30
C LEU A 61 -36.57 31.83 19.15
N VAL A 62 -37.32 32.72 18.52
CA VAL A 62 -38.31 33.59 19.19
C VAL A 62 -39.71 33.28 18.64
N ALA A 63 -40.68 33.09 19.53
CA ALA A 63 -42.04 32.78 19.14
C ALA A 63 -42.64 33.86 18.23
N GLY A 64 -43.17 33.46 17.08
CA GLY A 64 -43.75 34.36 16.07
C GLY A 64 -42.74 35.10 15.20
N ALA A 65 -41.44 35.04 15.50
CA ALA A 65 -40.39 35.64 14.68
C ALA A 65 -39.82 34.63 13.67
N LYS A 66 -39.30 35.14 12.56
CA LYS A 66 -38.56 34.32 11.58
C LYS A 66 -37.13 34.11 12.08
N SER A 67 -36.68 32.88 12.14
CA SER A 67 -35.27 32.49 12.29
C SER A 67 -34.86 31.69 11.06
N THR A 68 -33.78 32.11 10.39
CA THR A 68 -33.26 31.44 9.20
C THR A 68 -32.08 30.58 9.60
N PHE A 69 -32.13 29.31 9.21
CA PHE A 69 -31.04 28.37 9.47
C PHE A 69 -30.07 28.40 8.29
N ALA A 70 -28.77 28.35 8.54
CA ALA A 70 -27.74 28.04 7.55
C ALA A 70 -27.29 26.59 7.78
N ALA A 71 -28.00 25.63 7.19
CA ALA A 71 -27.75 24.20 7.39
C ALA A 71 -26.87 23.63 6.26
N HIS A 72 -25.60 23.40 6.59
CA HIS A 72 -24.60 22.78 5.73
C HIS A 72 -24.62 21.26 5.89
N PHE A 73 -24.94 20.54 4.82
CA PHE A 73 -24.93 19.08 4.80
C PHE A 73 -23.77 18.54 3.95
N THR A 74 -22.93 17.72 4.59
CA THR A 74 -21.82 17.02 3.94
C THR A 74 -22.09 15.52 3.93
N ARG A 75 -21.91 14.87 2.78
CA ARG A 75 -22.01 13.42 2.65
C ARG A 75 -20.72 12.76 3.17
N LEU A 76 -20.82 11.81 4.10
CA LEU A 76 -19.62 11.21 4.70
C LEU A 76 -18.89 10.17 3.83
N SER A 77 -19.51 9.70 2.75
CA SER A 77 -18.85 8.75 1.84
C SER A 77 -17.75 9.38 1.00
N ASP A 78 -17.86 10.67 0.68
CA ASP A 78 -16.95 11.40 -0.20
C ASP A 78 -16.57 12.80 0.33
N TYR A 79 -17.14 13.22 1.46
CA TYR A 79 -16.98 14.55 2.08
C TYR A 79 -17.36 15.70 1.13
N LYS A 80 -18.31 15.46 0.22
CA LYS A 80 -18.84 16.45 -0.72
C LYS A 80 -20.20 17.01 -0.28
N PRO A 81 -20.59 18.21 -0.75
CA PRO A 81 -21.83 18.85 -0.36
C PRO A 81 -23.03 18.08 -0.90
N VAL A 82 -24.13 18.07 -0.15
CA VAL A 82 -25.41 17.55 -0.63
C VAL A 82 -26.07 18.59 -1.54
N THR A 83 -26.08 18.32 -2.85
CA THR A 83 -26.51 19.30 -3.87
C THR A 83 -28.00 19.26 -4.21
N THR A 84 -28.71 18.23 -3.80
CA THR A 84 -30.16 18.06 -4.06
C THR A 84 -30.84 17.41 -2.87
N GLY A 85 -32.14 17.65 -2.70
CA GLY A 85 -32.95 17.04 -1.63
C GLY A 85 -33.82 18.05 -0.91
N THR A 86 -34.54 17.56 0.09
CA THR A 86 -35.39 18.36 0.98
C THR A 86 -34.87 18.28 2.40
N VAL A 87 -34.95 19.40 3.13
CA VAL A 87 -34.62 19.48 4.55
C VAL A 87 -35.86 19.88 5.32
N GLU A 88 -36.14 19.17 6.41
CA GLU A 88 -37.23 19.46 7.34
C GLU A 88 -36.68 19.72 8.74
N VAL A 89 -36.93 20.90 9.29
CA VAL A 89 -36.67 21.24 10.69
C VAL A 89 -37.89 20.85 11.51
N ILE A 90 -37.67 20.12 12.60
CA ILE A 90 -38.71 19.61 13.49
C ILE A 90 -38.47 20.17 14.89
N LEU A 91 -39.46 20.87 15.43
CA LEU A 91 -39.51 21.26 16.84
C LEU A 91 -40.57 20.41 17.55
N SER A 92 -40.17 19.69 18.59
CA SER A 92 -41.05 18.76 19.31
C SER A 92 -40.88 18.88 20.83
N GLY A 93 -41.73 18.19 21.61
CA GLY A 93 -41.69 18.26 23.07
C GLY A 93 -42.24 19.56 23.66
N GLY A 94 -42.05 19.74 24.97
CA GLY A 94 -42.49 20.94 25.71
C GLY A 94 -44.00 21.07 25.91
N ASN A 95 -44.75 19.95 25.92
CA ASN A 95 -46.22 19.92 25.97
C ASN A 95 -46.91 20.72 24.85
N ALA A 96 -46.22 20.96 23.74
CA ALA A 96 -46.70 21.68 22.58
C ALA A 96 -46.75 20.76 21.34
N PRO A 97 -47.62 21.04 20.35
CA PRO A 97 -47.66 20.26 19.11
C PRO A 97 -46.31 20.30 18.38
N THR A 98 -46.01 19.23 17.64
CA THR A 98 -44.83 19.17 16.78
C THR A 98 -44.97 20.15 15.63
N GLU A 99 -43.99 21.02 15.45
CA GLU A 99 -43.92 21.99 14.36
C GLU A 99 -42.87 21.51 13.34
N ARG A 100 -43.18 21.64 12.04
CA ARG A 100 -42.32 21.19 10.94
C ARG A 100 -42.17 22.29 9.89
N PHE A 101 -40.94 22.55 9.47
CA PHE A 101 -40.61 23.58 8.49
C PHE A 101 -39.74 22.96 7.41
N ARG A 102 -40.21 22.98 6.16
CA ARG A 102 -39.57 22.27 5.05
C ARG A 102 -39.04 23.24 3.99
N VAL A 103 -37.84 22.97 3.52
CA VAL A 103 -37.25 23.58 2.32
C VAL A 103 -36.97 22.50 1.27
N GLY A 104 -37.34 22.78 0.01
CA GLY A 104 -37.33 21.79 -1.07
C GLY A 104 -36.04 21.70 -1.88
N ALA A 105 -35.11 22.63 -1.69
CA ALA A 105 -33.84 22.70 -2.41
C ALA A 105 -32.80 23.52 -1.63
N PRO A 106 -31.51 23.25 -1.83
CA PRO A 106 -30.45 24.08 -1.25
C PRO A 106 -30.32 25.43 -1.98
N ARG A 107 -29.87 26.47 -1.27
CA ARG A 107 -29.57 27.82 -1.81
C ARG A 107 -28.24 27.85 -2.56
N ALA A 108 -27.29 27.05 -2.11
CA ALA A 108 -25.98 26.82 -2.73
C ALA A 108 -25.59 25.35 -2.49
N PRO A 109 -24.63 24.77 -3.24
CA PRO A 109 -24.22 23.37 -3.04
C PRO A 109 -23.98 23.04 -1.56
N GLY A 110 -24.79 22.16 -0.97
CA GLY A 110 -24.68 21.74 0.44
C GLY A 110 -25.38 22.65 1.45
N ILE A 111 -25.82 23.85 1.09
CA ILE A 111 -26.36 24.86 2.00
C ILE A 111 -27.88 24.96 1.86
N PHE A 112 -28.60 24.57 2.91
CA PHE A 112 -30.06 24.68 2.99
C PHE A 112 -30.46 25.79 3.94
N ALA A 113 -31.45 26.59 3.54
CA ALA A 113 -31.90 27.75 4.31
C ALA A 113 -33.38 27.66 4.73
N PRO A 114 -33.77 26.71 5.59
CA PRO A 114 -35.15 26.65 6.09
C PRO A 114 -35.43 27.84 7.03
N THR A 115 -36.53 28.55 6.78
CA THR A 115 -37.03 29.59 7.67
C THR A 115 -38.01 28.97 8.66
N VAL A 116 -37.74 29.13 9.95
CA VAL A 116 -38.52 28.61 11.07
C VAL A 116 -39.27 29.76 11.72
N VAL A 117 -40.57 29.57 12.00
CA VAL A 117 -41.41 30.53 12.73
C VAL A 117 -42.12 29.77 13.85
N PRO A 118 -41.48 29.61 15.02
CA PRO A 118 -42.01 28.77 16.09
C PRO A 118 -43.21 29.45 16.74
N ARG A 119 -44.24 28.68 17.10
CA ARG A 119 -45.45 29.20 17.74
C ARG A 119 -45.46 28.97 19.25
N ALA A 120 -44.90 27.84 19.70
CA ALA A 120 -44.86 27.48 21.09
C ALA A 120 -43.54 27.89 21.75
N THR A 121 -43.61 28.56 22.90
CA THR A 121 -42.47 28.95 23.72
C THR A 121 -42.01 27.82 24.64
N GLY A 122 -40.80 27.93 25.18
CA GLY A 122 -40.25 26.98 26.15
C GLY A 122 -39.21 26.03 25.56
N ARG A 123 -38.83 25.01 26.34
CA ARG A 123 -37.84 24.00 25.97
C ARG A 123 -38.43 23.02 24.95
N ARG A 124 -37.78 22.90 23.80
CA ARG A 124 -38.21 22.11 22.63
C ARG A 124 -37.05 21.23 22.18
N GLN A 125 -37.34 20.05 21.64
CA GLN A 125 -36.34 19.20 20.99
C GLN A 125 -36.23 19.60 19.51
N LEU A 126 -35.01 19.90 19.07
CA LEU A 126 -34.69 20.29 17.70
C LEU A 126 -34.10 19.11 16.93
N ALA A 127 -34.70 18.81 15.78
CA ALA A 127 -34.17 17.85 14.83
C ALA A 127 -34.20 18.38 13.40
N LEU A 128 -33.24 17.97 12.58
CA LEU A 128 -33.24 18.22 11.13
C LEU A 128 -33.23 16.90 10.38
N VAL A 129 -34.15 16.76 9.42
CA VAL A 129 -34.27 15.58 8.56
C VAL A 129 -33.90 15.96 7.13
N LEU A 130 -32.85 15.34 6.62
CA LEU A 130 -32.42 15.41 5.23
C LEU A 130 -32.97 14.21 4.47
N ALA A 131 -33.67 14.49 3.36
CA ALA A 131 -34.07 13.48 2.38
C ALA A 131 -33.54 13.87 1.00
N ALA A 132 -32.52 13.17 0.54
CA ALA A 132 -31.86 13.35 -0.75
C ALA A 132 -31.74 12.00 -1.50
N PRO A 133 -31.51 12.01 -2.83
CA PRO A 133 -31.29 10.77 -3.57
C PRO A 133 -30.14 9.94 -2.98
N GLY A 134 -30.46 8.71 -2.54
CA GLY A 134 -29.48 7.80 -1.93
C GLY A 134 -28.94 8.25 -0.56
N LEU A 135 -29.57 9.21 0.11
CA LEU A 135 -29.14 9.71 1.42
C LEU A 135 -30.36 10.16 2.25
N GLN A 136 -30.62 9.46 3.36
CA GLN A 136 -31.64 9.85 4.33
C GLN A 136 -31.00 9.94 5.71
N SER A 137 -31.06 11.12 6.32
CA SER A 137 -30.36 11.38 7.58
C SER A 137 -31.24 12.21 8.51
N ARG A 138 -31.29 11.82 9.78
CA ARG A 138 -31.99 12.54 10.84
C ARG A 138 -30.98 12.93 11.92
N HIS A 139 -30.80 14.23 12.11
CA HIS A 139 -29.88 14.82 13.08
C HIS A 139 -30.69 15.32 14.27
N GLU A 140 -30.44 14.75 15.44
CA GLU A 140 -31.08 15.16 16.71
C GLU A 140 -30.13 16.13 17.41
N LEU A 141 -30.46 17.42 17.42
CA LEU A 141 -29.60 18.47 17.99
C LEU A 141 -29.83 18.69 19.49
N GLY A 142 -30.87 18.06 20.05
CA GLY A 142 -31.20 18.11 21.47
C GLY A 142 -32.14 19.25 21.84
N GLU A 143 -32.11 19.64 23.11
CA GLU A 143 -33.01 20.66 23.67
C GLU A 143 -32.55 22.08 23.30
N VAL A 144 -33.47 22.86 22.74
CA VAL A 144 -33.33 24.29 22.44
C VAL A 144 -34.44 25.08 23.13
N VAL A 145 -34.19 26.35 23.42
CA VAL A 145 -35.19 27.23 24.05
C VAL A 145 -35.83 28.12 22.98
N VAL A 146 -37.16 28.10 22.90
CA VAL A 146 -37.92 29.09 22.14
C VAL A 146 -38.33 30.21 23.10
N HIS A 147 -37.73 31.38 22.91
CA HIS A 147 -37.95 32.57 23.73
C HIS A 147 -39.30 33.22 23.41
N ALA A 148 -39.91 33.85 24.41
CA ALA A 148 -41.20 34.54 24.24
C ALA A 148 -41.07 35.83 23.42
N ASP A 149 -39.95 36.53 23.55
CA ASP A 149 -39.64 37.76 22.84
C ASP A 149 -38.11 37.94 22.67
N ALA A 150 -37.70 38.92 21.87
CA ALA A 150 -36.29 39.21 21.59
C ALA A 150 -35.51 39.66 22.84
N ALA A 151 -36.16 40.32 23.80
CA ALA A 151 -35.51 40.77 25.03
C ALA A 151 -35.18 39.59 25.96
N ALA A 152 -36.00 38.53 25.94
CA ALA A 152 -35.76 37.29 26.65
C ALA A 152 -34.64 36.44 26.01
N ALA A 153 -34.44 36.55 24.69
CA ALA A 153 -33.30 35.93 24.01
C ALA A 153 -31.97 36.60 24.41
N LEU A 154 -31.96 37.94 24.48
CA LEU A 154 -30.78 38.73 24.85
C LEU A 154 -30.37 38.57 26.32
N LYS A 155 -31.32 38.35 27.23
CA LYS A 155 -31.06 38.13 28.66
C LYS A 155 -30.54 36.73 29.00
N ALA A 156 -30.66 35.76 28.09
CA ALA A 156 -30.24 34.38 28.36
C ALA A 156 -28.71 34.24 28.50
N GLY A 157 -27.94 35.27 28.11
CA GLY A 157 -26.49 35.30 28.22
C GLY A 157 -25.81 34.40 27.19
N PRO A 158 -24.52 34.66 26.88
CA PRO A 158 -23.82 33.93 25.84
C PRO A 158 -23.60 32.47 26.22
N ALA A 159 -23.69 31.58 25.24
CA ALA A 159 -23.10 30.26 25.32
C ALA A 159 -21.56 30.40 25.24
N PRO A 160 -20.76 29.43 25.73
CA PRO A 160 -19.31 29.49 25.54
C PRO A 160 -18.97 29.52 24.04
N GLY A 161 -18.63 30.71 23.53
CA GLY A 161 -18.15 30.91 22.17
C GLY A 161 -16.80 30.23 21.92
N ALA A 162 -16.47 30.09 20.63
CA ALA A 162 -15.26 29.44 20.14
C ALA A 162 -14.00 29.86 20.94
N ALA A 163 -13.23 28.88 21.39
CA ALA A 163 -12.05 29.14 22.19
C ALA A 163 -11.00 29.93 21.39
N GLU A 164 -10.38 30.91 22.05
CA GLU A 164 -9.30 31.71 21.47
C GLU A 164 -8.16 30.77 20.97
N GLY A 165 -7.84 30.82 19.67
CA GLY A 165 -6.80 29.98 19.05
C GLY A 165 -7.29 28.82 18.16
N GLU A 166 -8.59 28.72 17.89
CA GLU A 166 -9.13 27.78 16.90
C GLU A 166 -8.90 28.26 15.44
N ILE A 167 -8.71 27.30 14.53
CA ILE A 167 -8.46 27.52 13.11
C ILE A 167 -9.79 27.38 12.37
N GLY A 168 -10.26 28.48 11.78
CA GLY A 168 -11.42 28.49 10.89
C GLY A 168 -11.10 27.88 9.53
N PHE A 169 -11.89 26.91 9.10
CA PHE A 169 -11.83 26.33 7.76
C PHE A 169 -13.25 25.98 7.30
N LEU A 170 -13.81 26.82 6.44
CA LEU A 170 -15.24 26.83 6.09
C LEU A 170 -15.65 25.58 5.29
N LYS A 171 -16.94 25.21 5.33
CA LYS A 171 -17.45 24.03 4.62
C LYS A 171 -17.23 24.12 3.11
N GLU A 172 -17.35 25.30 2.52
CA GLU A 172 -17.09 25.54 1.11
C GLU A 172 -15.62 25.31 0.74
N GLN A 173 -14.69 25.63 1.65
CA GLN A 173 -13.26 25.33 1.49
C GLN A 173 -12.99 23.82 1.65
N GLN A 174 -13.65 23.17 2.61
CA GLN A 174 -13.57 21.72 2.81
C GLN A 174 -14.06 20.96 1.56
N TRP A 175 -15.21 21.35 1.01
CA TRP A 175 -15.84 20.69 -0.14
C TRP A 175 -15.06 20.81 -1.45
N THR A 176 -14.30 21.88 -1.62
CA THR A 176 -13.47 22.12 -2.80
C THR A 176 -12.09 21.45 -2.70
N THR A 177 -11.74 20.94 -1.52
CA THR A 177 -10.48 20.21 -1.27
C THR A 177 -10.74 18.69 -1.26
N ASP A 178 -9.68 17.87 -1.37
CA ASP A 178 -9.72 16.46 -0.94
C ASP A 178 -9.65 16.42 0.60
N PHE A 179 -10.78 16.71 1.22
CA PHE A 179 -10.94 16.77 2.67
C PHE A 179 -11.60 15.48 3.19
N ALA A 180 -11.17 15.02 4.35
CA ALA A 180 -11.89 13.98 5.08
C ALA A 180 -11.54 14.01 6.56
N LEU A 181 -12.50 13.59 7.38
CA LEU A 181 -12.34 13.39 8.82
C LEU A 181 -12.33 11.91 9.15
N GLU A 182 -11.43 11.47 10.03
CA GLU A 182 -11.50 10.13 10.61
C GLU A 182 -11.59 10.23 12.14
N ALA A 183 -12.52 9.47 12.73
CA ALA A 183 -12.57 9.31 14.16
C ALA A 183 -11.41 8.42 14.64
N VAL A 184 -10.66 8.91 15.63
CA VAL A 184 -9.59 8.17 16.29
C VAL A 184 -10.21 7.01 17.04
N ARG A 185 -9.81 5.80 16.67
CA ARG A 185 -10.29 4.57 17.30
C ARG A 185 -9.16 3.55 17.45
N PRO A 186 -9.26 2.64 18.44
CA PRO A 186 -8.33 1.53 18.53
C PRO A 186 -8.33 0.70 17.25
N ARG A 187 -7.15 0.39 16.74
CA ARG A 187 -6.95 -0.55 15.65
C ARG A 187 -5.82 -1.51 16.03
N ALA A 188 -5.91 -2.73 15.48
CA ALA A 188 -4.80 -3.67 15.51
C ALA A 188 -3.69 -3.14 14.60
N LEU A 189 -2.58 -2.72 15.18
CA LEU A 189 -1.38 -2.33 14.47
C LEU A 189 -0.32 -3.42 14.64
N ARG A 190 0.37 -3.70 13.54
CA ARG A 190 1.47 -4.68 13.49
C ARG A 190 2.77 -3.92 13.35
N GLU A 191 3.73 -4.27 14.21
CA GLU A 191 5.07 -3.75 14.03
C GLU A 191 5.67 -4.32 12.73
N SER A 192 6.18 -3.43 11.88
CA SER A 192 6.80 -3.83 10.62
C SER A 192 8.02 -2.99 10.29
N VAL A 193 8.86 -3.55 9.43
CA VAL A 193 9.99 -2.87 8.80
C VAL A 193 9.74 -2.86 7.30
N SER A 194 9.99 -1.73 6.64
CA SER A 194 9.86 -1.65 5.19
C SER A 194 11.16 -2.09 4.53
N ALA A 195 11.06 -2.94 3.52
CA ALA A 195 12.20 -3.49 2.81
C ALA A 195 11.87 -3.66 1.32
N PRO A 196 12.77 -3.28 0.40
CA PRO A 196 12.65 -3.69 -0.98
C PRO A 196 12.68 -5.23 -1.04
N ALA A 197 11.84 -5.81 -1.88
CA ALA A 197 11.74 -7.24 -2.01
C ALA A 197 11.63 -7.66 -3.48
N THR A 198 12.08 -8.86 -3.78
CA THR A 198 11.98 -9.46 -5.11
C THR A 198 11.25 -10.79 -5.00
N ILE A 199 10.28 -11.02 -5.89
CA ILE A 199 9.64 -12.31 -6.02
C ILE A 199 10.57 -13.25 -6.78
N ARG A 200 10.97 -14.35 -6.17
CA ARG A 200 11.77 -15.41 -6.80
C ARG A 200 10.94 -16.68 -6.99
N ALA A 201 11.38 -17.53 -7.90
CA ALA A 201 10.99 -18.93 -7.85
C ALA A 201 11.47 -19.53 -6.52
N ALA A 202 10.75 -20.52 -5.99
CA ALA A 202 11.31 -21.34 -4.92
C ALA A 202 12.66 -21.94 -5.38
N GLY A 203 13.57 -22.24 -4.44
CA GLY A 203 14.97 -22.57 -4.75
C GLY A 203 15.18 -23.60 -5.87
N ASP A 204 14.41 -24.69 -5.91
CA ASP A 204 14.39 -25.71 -6.96
C ASP A 204 13.21 -25.59 -7.95
N GLY A 205 12.43 -24.51 -7.82
CA GLY A 205 11.26 -24.20 -8.63
C GLY A 205 11.57 -23.51 -9.95
N ALA A 206 12.84 -23.27 -10.28
CA ALA A 206 13.27 -22.77 -11.59
C ALA A 206 14.38 -23.65 -12.16
N ALA A 207 14.32 -23.93 -13.46
CA ALA A 207 15.37 -24.63 -14.16
C ALA A 207 15.63 -24.03 -15.54
N GLU A 208 16.92 -23.89 -15.84
CA GLU A 208 17.41 -23.51 -17.15
C GLU A 208 17.88 -24.77 -17.88
N VAL A 209 17.27 -25.03 -19.02
CA VAL A 209 17.62 -26.13 -19.90
C VAL A 209 18.54 -25.58 -20.96
N VAL A 210 19.81 -25.95 -20.90
CA VAL A 210 20.86 -25.47 -21.81
C VAL A 210 21.25 -26.54 -22.83
N ALA A 211 21.83 -26.11 -23.95
CA ALA A 211 22.43 -27.01 -24.92
C ALA A 211 23.70 -27.65 -24.35
N THR A 212 23.76 -28.97 -24.36
CA THR A 212 24.92 -29.72 -23.85
C THR A 212 26.02 -29.91 -24.89
N VAL A 213 25.73 -29.67 -26.18
CA VAL A 213 26.66 -29.77 -27.31
C VAL A 213 26.22 -28.81 -28.42
N PRO A 214 27.14 -28.35 -29.30
CA PRO A 214 26.77 -27.60 -30.49
C PRO A 214 25.91 -28.41 -31.45
N GLY A 215 24.84 -27.82 -31.97
CA GLY A 215 23.86 -28.58 -32.75
C GLY A 215 22.77 -27.76 -33.41
N THR A 216 21.78 -28.45 -33.95
CA THR A 216 20.52 -27.87 -34.39
C THR A 216 19.37 -28.44 -33.59
N LEU A 217 18.48 -27.57 -33.13
CA LEU A 217 17.31 -27.97 -32.36
C LEU A 217 16.19 -28.43 -33.29
N ARG A 218 15.56 -29.56 -33.02
CA ARG A 218 14.46 -30.13 -33.82
C ARG A 218 13.30 -30.52 -32.92
N ALA A 219 12.11 -30.05 -33.23
CA ALA A 219 10.90 -30.45 -32.53
C ALA A 219 10.57 -31.95 -32.76
N THR A 220 10.07 -32.63 -31.72
CA THR A 220 9.47 -33.98 -31.84
C THR A 220 7.97 -33.94 -32.18
N GLY A 221 7.37 -32.75 -32.17
CA GLY A 221 5.96 -32.44 -32.41
C GLY A 221 5.78 -30.93 -32.53
N ASP A 222 4.76 -30.36 -31.88
CA ASP A 222 4.67 -28.91 -31.72
C ASP A 222 5.85 -28.39 -30.90
N PHE A 223 6.45 -27.29 -31.35
CA PHE A 223 7.59 -26.71 -30.66
C PHE A 223 7.10 -25.98 -29.39
N PRO A 224 7.68 -26.26 -28.21
CA PRO A 224 7.17 -25.69 -26.96
C PRO A 224 7.22 -24.16 -26.97
N ALA A 225 6.10 -23.55 -26.58
CA ALA A 225 5.92 -22.11 -26.55
C ALA A 225 5.92 -21.56 -25.12
N LEU A 226 6.04 -20.23 -25.01
CA LEU A 226 5.92 -19.53 -23.75
C LEU A 226 4.52 -19.75 -23.15
N GLY A 227 4.48 -20.16 -21.88
CA GLY A 227 3.25 -20.46 -21.15
C GLY A 227 2.82 -21.93 -21.18
N ASP A 228 3.42 -22.76 -22.05
CA ASP A 228 3.09 -24.17 -22.12
C ASP A 228 3.43 -24.90 -20.82
N ARG A 229 2.52 -25.79 -20.40
CA ARG A 229 2.73 -26.65 -19.22
C ARG A 229 3.48 -27.92 -19.62
N VAL A 230 4.50 -28.25 -18.83
CA VAL A 230 5.35 -29.41 -19.06
C VAL A 230 5.46 -30.26 -17.81
N ALA A 231 5.52 -31.58 -17.99
CA ALA A 231 5.78 -32.54 -16.93
C ALA A 231 7.28 -32.81 -16.79
N ARG A 232 7.72 -33.19 -15.59
CA ARG A 232 9.10 -33.62 -15.35
C ARG A 232 9.43 -34.83 -16.25
N GLY A 233 10.55 -34.74 -16.97
CA GLY A 233 11.03 -35.76 -17.90
C GLY A 233 10.40 -35.71 -19.30
N GLN A 234 9.46 -34.81 -19.56
CA GLN A 234 8.87 -34.59 -20.89
C GLN A 234 9.95 -34.14 -21.87
N THR A 235 9.98 -34.75 -23.05
CA THR A 235 10.85 -34.32 -24.16
C THR A 235 10.30 -33.04 -24.76
N LEU A 236 11.14 -31.99 -24.78
CA LEU A 236 10.82 -30.67 -25.31
C LEU A 236 11.26 -30.54 -26.77
N ALA A 237 12.44 -31.06 -27.08
CA ALA A 237 13.04 -31.06 -28.41
C ALA A 237 14.15 -32.12 -28.51
N MET A 238 14.67 -32.32 -29.72
CA MET A 238 15.87 -33.08 -30.00
C MET A 238 16.99 -32.12 -30.38
N LEU A 239 18.13 -32.21 -29.71
CA LEU A 239 19.37 -31.51 -30.08
C LEU A 239 20.17 -32.42 -31.00
N VAL A 240 20.23 -32.08 -32.29
CA VAL A 240 21.00 -32.81 -33.30
C VAL A 240 22.42 -32.27 -33.30
N PRO A 241 23.43 -33.02 -32.83
CA PRO A 241 24.80 -32.51 -32.78
C PRO A 241 25.29 -32.19 -34.19
N ARG A 242 25.96 -31.05 -34.36
CA ARG A 242 26.69 -30.77 -35.59
C ARG A 242 28.06 -31.43 -35.47
N LEU A 243 28.38 -32.30 -36.44
CA LEU A 243 29.69 -32.90 -36.51
C LEU A 243 30.77 -31.83 -36.64
N ALA A 244 31.88 -32.02 -35.90
CA ALA A 244 33.06 -31.18 -36.04
C ALA A 244 33.56 -31.21 -37.50
N THR A 245 34.09 -30.08 -37.96
CA THR A 245 34.69 -29.95 -39.29
C THR A 245 35.73 -31.05 -39.52
N GLY A 246 35.52 -31.87 -40.56
CA GLY A 246 36.42 -32.98 -40.94
C GLY A 246 35.96 -34.39 -40.54
N THR A 247 34.89 -34.52 -39.74
CA THR A 247 34.20 -35.82 -39.54
C THR A 247 32.87 -35.76 -40.26
N ASP A 248 32.69 -36.55 -41.31
CA ASP A 248 31.42 -36.64 -42.05
C ASP A 248 30.70 -37.96 -41.76
N ALA A 249 29.41 -38.02 -42.11
CA ALA A 249 28.65 -39.26 -41.92
C ALA A 249 29.25 -40.43 -42.70
N ALA A 250 29.92 -40.16 -43.83
CA ALA A 250 30.56 -41.18 -44.66
C ALA A 250 31.76 -41.85 -43.95
N SER A 251 32.64 -41.07 -43.32
CA SER A 251 33.80 -41.58 -42.56
C SER A 251 33.37 -42.41 -41.35
N LEU A 252 32.36 -41.97 -40.59
CA LEU A 252 31.84 -42.74 -39.46
C LEU A 252 31.14 -44.05 -39.90
N GLN A 253 30.45 -44.05 -41.05
CA GLN A 253 29.90 -45.27 -41.64
C GLN A 253 31.00 -46.21 -42.14
N ALA A 254 32.07 -45.67 -42.72
CA ALA A 254 33.23 -46.45 -43.14
C ALA A 254 33.96 -47.08 -41.94
N GLU A 255 34.14 -46.35 -40.83
CA GLU A 255 34.67 -46.90 -39.58
C GLU A 255 33.81 -48.03 -39.03
N LEU A 256 32.48 -47.86 -39.03
CA LEU A 256 31.55 -48.90 -38.59
C LEU A 256 31.61 -50.13 -39.50
N ALA A 257 31.71 -49.94 -40.81
CA ALA A 257 31.88 -51.04 -41.76
C ALA A 257 33.20 -51.78 -41.54
N ALA A 258 34.31 -51.07 -41.36
CA ALA A 258 35.61 -51.66 -41.06
C ALA A 258 35.60 -52.45 -39.73
N ALA A 259 35.04 -51.88 -38.66
CA ALA A 259 34.93 -52.53 -37.37
C ALA A 259 34.01 -53.77 -37.41
N ARG A 260 32.93 -53.75 -38.21
CA ARG A 260 32.07 -54.92 -38.45
C ARG A 260 32.85 -56.04 -39.13
N SER A 261 33.59 -55.73 -40.19
CA SER A 261 34.41 -56.71 -40.92
C SER A 261 35.50 -57.32 -40.04
N GLN A 262 36.18 -56.50 -39.23
CA GLN A 262 37.23 -56.94 -38.32
C GLN A 262 36.67 -57.87 -37.22
N ALA A 263 35.52 -57.53 -36.65
CA ALA A 263 34.84 -58.37 -35.67
C ALA A 263 34.41 -59.71 -36.26
N ALA A 264 33.83 -59.71 -37.47
CA ALA A 264 33.43 -60.94 -38.16
C ALA A 264 34.62 -61.88 -38.43
N LEU A 265 35.78 -61.32 -38.82
CA LEU A 265 37.01 -62.09 -39.00
C LEU A 265 37.50 -62.69 -37.67
N ALA A 266 37.55 -61.89 -36.61
CA ALA A 266 38.02 -62.34 -35.30
C ALA A 266 37.07 -63.39 -34.67
N ASP A 267 35.76 -63.26 -34.88
CA ASP A 267 34.76 -64.25 -34.47
C ASP A 267 34.98 -65.58 -35.20
N ALA A 268 35.20 -65.55 -36.51
CA ALA A 268 35.46 -66.75 -37.31
C ALA A 268 36.78 -67.44 -36.90
N GLU A 269 37.82 -66.65 -36.60
CA GLU A 269 39.12 -67.15 -36.18
C GLU A 269 39.08 -67.79 -34.79
N ALA A 270 38.42 -67.13 -33.83
CA ALA A 270 38.20 -67.69 -32.50
C ALA A 270 37.40 -69.00 -32.57
N ALA A 271 36.32 -69.05 -33.35
CA ALA A 271 35.54 -70.25 -33.55
C ALA A 271 36.35 -71.39 -34.19
N ARG A 272 37.25 -71.06 -35.14
CA ARG A 272 38.17 -72.03 -35.76
C ARG A 272 39.18 -72.57 -34.74
N MET A 273 39.82 -71.70 -33.97
CA MET A 273 40.80 -72.10 -32.94
C MET A 273 40.16 -72.92 -31.82
N GLN A 274 38.91 -72.63 -31.43
CA GLN A 274 38.16 -73.44 -30.47
C GLN A 274 37.94 -74.87 -30.97
N ARG A 275 37.52 -75.04 -32.23
CA ARG A 275 37.33 -76.37 -32.84
C ARG A 275 38.64 -77.15 -32.93
N LEU A 276 39.73 -76.49 -33.35
CA LEU A 276 41.04 -77.13 -33.44
C LEU A 276 41.60 -77.49 -32.05
N HIS A 277 41.37 -76.67 -31.03
CA HIS A 277 41.81 -76.95 -29.67
C HIS A 277 41.04 -78.14 -29.07
N ALA A 278 39.74 -78.25 -29.34
CA ALA A 278 38.93 -79.40 -28.96
C ALA A 278 39.40 -80.72 -29.61
N GLN A 279 40.13 -80.63 -30.73
CA GLN A 279 40.78 -81.75 -31.41
C GLN A 279 42.26 -81.89 -31.01
N GLU A 280 42.71 -81.17 -29.98
CA GLU A 280 44.10 -81.10 -29.50
C GLU A 280 45.12 -80.64 -30.57
N ALA A 281 44.66 -80.04 -31.67
CA ALA A 281 45.48 -79.66 -32.83
C ALA A 281 46.15 -78.29 -32.70
N VAL A 282 45.80 -77.48 -31.69
CA VAL A 282 46.43 -76.18 -31.38
C VAL A 282 46.61 -75.99 -29.87
N SER A 283 47.68 -75.29 -29.49
CA SER A 283 47.97 -74.98 -28.09
C SER A 283 46.92 -74.06 -27.45
N LEU A 284 46.72 -74.19 -26.13
CA LEU A 284 45.85 -73.30 -25.36
C LEU A 284 46.21 -71.81 -25.52
N ARG A 285 47.51 -71.48 -25.63
CA ARG A 285 47.98 -70.11 -25.86
C ARG A 285 47.41 -69.51 -27.15
N ARG A 286 47.42 -70.27 -28.25
CA ARG A 286 46.87 -69.84 -29.55
C ARG A 286 45.37 -69.59 -29.48
N LEU A 287 44.64 -70.45 -28.75
CA LEU A 287 43.21 -70.23 -28.51
C LEU A 287 42.98 -68.94 -27.68
N GLN A 288 43.75 -68.73 -26.61
CA GLN A 288 43.64 -67.53 -25.78
C GLN A 288 43.96 -66.24 -26.57
N GLU A 289 44.98 -66.27 -27.44
CA GLU A 289 45.30 -65.18 -28.36
C GLU A 289 44.10 -64.84 -29.27
N ALA A 290 43.46 -65.85 -29.87
CA ALA A 290 42.30 -65.66 -30.75
C ALA A 290 41.07 -65.12 -30.00
N LEU A 291 40.79 -65.62 -28.80
CA LEU A 291 39.70 -65.11 -27.94
C LEU A 291 39.95 -63.67 -27.50
N SER A 292 41.19 -63.32 -27.15
CA SER A 292 41.55 -61.94 -26.82
C SER A 292 41.36 -61.01 -28.03
N ALA A 293 41.78 -61.44 -29.22
CA ALA A 293 41.60 -60.66 -30.45
C ALA A 293 40.12 -60.45 -30.78
N GLN A 294 39.28 -61.49 -30.59
CA GLN A 294 37.82 -61.41 -30.70
C GLN A 294 37.23 -60.36 -29.75
N GLN A 295 37.61 -60.40 -28.47
CA GLN A 295 37.11 -59.42 -27.47
C GLN A 295 37.48 -57.98 -27.85
N VAL A 296 38.71 -57.75 -28.32
CA VAL A 296 39.17 -56.42 -28.77
C VAL A 296 38.35 -55.95 -29.98
N ALA A 297 38.18 -56.80 -31.00
CA ALA A 297 37.43 -56.44 -32.20
C ALA A 297 35.95 -56.17 -31.90
N GLN A 298 35.33 -56.95 -31.00
CA GLN A 298 33.96 -56.69 -30.54
C GLN A 298 33.83 -55.39 -29.75
N ALA A 299 34.81 -55.04 -28.93
CA ALA A 299 34.84 -53.76 -28.23
C ALA A 299 34.94 -52.57 -29.20
N GLN A 300 35.79 -52.68 -30.23
CA GLN A 300 35.91 -51.68 -31.30
C GLN A 300 34.60 -51.53 -32.08
N LEU A 301 33.93 -52.63 -32.42
CA LEU A 301 32.62 -52.61 -33.07
C LEU A 301 31.56 -51.92 -32.19
N ARG A 302 31.52 -52.19 -30.89
CA ARG A 302 30.62 -51.49 -29.96
C ARG A 302 30.89 -49.98 -29.94
N ALA A 303 32.15 -49.57 -29.86
CA ALA A 303 32.54 -48.16 -29.89
C ALA A 303 32.12 -47.47 -31.20
N ALA A 304 32.39 -48.09 -32.35
CA ALA A 304 32.00 -47.56 -33.66
C ALA A 304 30.47 -47.44 -33.81
N ARG A 305 29.70 -48.42 -33.32
CA ARG A 305 28.23 -48.34 -33.29
C ARG A 305 27.74 -47.18 -32.45
N GLN A 306 28.34 -46.95 -31.29
CA GLN A 306 27.96 -45.85 -30.41
C GLN A 306 28.26 -44.49 -31.08
N ARG A 307 29.42 -44.33 -31.72
CA ARG A 307 29.75 -43.10 -32.48
C ARG A 307 28.74 -42.82 -33.60
N VAL A 308 28.36 -43.84 -34.38
CA VAL A 308 27.32 -43.68 -35.41
C VAL A 308 25.94 -43.43 -34.80
N SER A 309 25.63 -43.96 -33.61
CA SER A 309 24.35 -43.67 -32.94
C SER A 309 24.20 -42.20 -32.54
N LEU A 310 25.31 -41.51 -32.24
CA LEU A 310 25.33 -40.07 -31.99
C LEU A 310 24.96 -39.24 -33.23
N LEU A 311 25.09 -39.82 -34.44
CA LEU A 311 24.60 -39.24 -35.69
C LEU A 311 23.10 -39.47 -35.93
N GLY A 312 22.42 -40.25 -35.08
CA GLY A 312 20.98 -40.44 -35.18
C GLY A 312 20.56 -41.64 -36.01
N GLY A 313 20.97 -42.84 -35.60
CA GLY A 313 20.35 -44.09 -36.06
C GLY A 313 18.91 -44.22 -35.54
N GLY A 314 17.96 -43.55 -36.19
CA GLY A 314 16.51 -43.76 -36.05
C GLY A 314 15.68 -42.50 -35.80
N SER A 315 16.18 -41.54 -35.02
CA SER A 315 15.42 -40.31 -34.63
C SER A 315 16.30 -39.07 -34.33
N GLY A 316 17.59 -39.12 -34.68
CA GLY A 316 18.33 -37.92 -35.08
C GLY A 316 19.00 -37.03 -34.03
N GLY A 317 18.88 -37.22 -32.70
CA GLY A 317 19.50 -36.28 -31.74
C GLY A 317 19.44 -36.68 -30.27
N ILE A 318 19.96 -35.82 -29.39
CA ILE A 318 19.91 -35.92 -27.93
C ILE A 318 18.57 -35.34 -27.44
N ALA A 319 17.78 -36.12 -26.70
CA ALA A 319 16.50 -35.64 -26.17
C ALA A 319 16.72 -34.57 -25.09
N VAL A 320 16.26 -33.35 -25.35
CA VAL A 320 16.22 -32.24 -24.40
C VAL A 320 14.95 -32.41 -23.56
N LYS A 321 15.11 -32.71 -22.27
CA LYS A 321 13.99 -33.02 -21.36
C LYS A 321 13.79 -31.94 -20.31
N ALA A 322 12.55 -31.75 -19.88
CA ALA A 322 12.21 -30.89 -18.76
C ALA A 322 12.73 -31.49 -17.42
N PRO A 323 13.61 -30.80 -16.66
CA PRO A 323 14.13 -31.31 -15.39
C PRO A 323 13.11 -31.26 -14.24
N LEU A 324 12.11 -30.39 -14.34
CA LEU A 324 11.00 -30.21 -13.39
C LEU A 324 9.66 -30.04 -14.12
N ALA A 325 8.56 -30.19 -13.37
CA ALA A 325 7.23 -29.90 -13.88
C ALA A 325 6.89 -28.43 -13.64
N GLY A 326 6.32 -27.74 -14.63
CA GLY A 326 6.06 -26.30 -14.52
C GLY A 326 5.52 -25.70 -15.81
N ALA A 327 5.67 -24.39 -15.94
CA ALA A 327 5.38 -23.66 -17.17
C ALA A 327 6.66 -23.15 -17.81
N ILE A 328 6.70 -23.11 -19.14
CA ILE A 328 7.81 -22.53 -19.88
C ILE A 328 7.74 -21.01 -19.77
N ALA A 329 8.72 -20.39 -19.12
CA ALA A 329 8.81 -18.94 -18.95
C ALA A 329 9.57 -18.24 -20.06
N ARG A 330 10.55 -18.91 -20.68
CA ARG A 330 11.36 -18.34 -21.77
C ARG A 330 11.73 -19.41 -22.78
N VAL A 331 11.65 -19.03 -24.06
CA VAL A 331 12.10 -19.82 -25.21
C VAL A 331 12.86 -18.89 -26.16
N PRO A 332 14.16 -18.65 -25.95
CA PRO A 332 14.94 -17.72 -26.78
C PRO A 332 15.36 -18.32 -28.14
N VAL A 333 15.10 -19.62 -28.36
CA VAL A 333 15.46 -20.36 -29.57
C VAL A 333 14.22 -20.75 -30.38
N ALA A 334 14.40 -20.94 -31.69
CA ALA A 334 13.34 -21.43 -32.56
C ALA A 334 13.58 -22.89 -32.98
N ASN A 335 12.53 -23.56 -33.46
CA ASN A 335 12.69 -24.85 -34.12
C ASN A 335 13.62 -24.71 -35.35
N GLY A 336 14.61 -25.59 -35.47
CA GLY A 336 15.64 -25.54 -36.51
C GLY A 336 16.82 -24.61 -36.20
N ALA A 337 16.79 -23.88 -35.07
CA ALA A 337 17.89 -22.98 -34.72
C ALA A 337 19.19 -23.76 -34.47
N ALA A 338 20.28 -23.16 -34.93
CA ALA A 338 21.64 -23.53 -34.55
C ALA A 338 21.94 -23.02 -33.13
N VAL A 339 22.49 -23.89 -32.30
CA VAL A 339 22.85 -23.56 -30.90
C VAL A 339 24.26 -24.06 -30.60
N GLU A 340 24.95 -23.35 -29.71
CA GLU A 340 26.25 -23.71 -29.17
C GLU A 340 26.12 -24.28 -27.75
N GLU A 341 27.18 -24.91 -27.25
CA GLU A 341 27.19 -25.43 -25.87
C GLU A 341 27.02 -24.29 -24.86
N GLY A 342 26.11 -24.49 -23.90
CA GLY A 342 25.76 -23.49 -22.88
C GLY A 342 24.62 -22.55 -23.26
N ASP A 343 24.19 -22.53 -24.54
CA ASP A 343 23.04 -21.71 -24.95
C ASP A 343 21.77 -22.12 -24.20
N LEU A 344 21.04 -21.14 -23.67
CA LEU A 344 19.73 -21.35 -23.04
C LEU A 344 18.70 -21.78 -24.09
N LEU A 345 18.10 -22.96 -23.91
CA LEU A 345 17.05 -23.48 -24.78
C LEU A 345 15.66 -23.19 -24.22
N PHE A 346 15.44 -23.51 -22.95
CA PHE A 346 14.16 -23.32 -22.28
C PHE A 346 14.39 -22.90 -20.83
N GLN A 347 13.57 -21.99 -20.33
CA GLN A 347 13.47 -21.73 -18.89
C GLN A 347 12.12 -22.23 -18.40
N ILE A 348 12.12 -23.10 -17.40
CA ILE A 348 10.92 -23.72 -16.83
C ILE A 348 10.79 -23.30 -15.38
N VAL A 349 9.59 -22.92 -14.96
CA VAL A 349 9.31 -22.49 -13.59
C VAL A 349 8.06 -23.16 -13.05
N ASP A 350 8.18 -23.75 -11.86
CA ASP A 350 7.06 -24.14 -11.02
C ASP A 350 6.57 -22.91 -10.25
N ARG A 351 5.29 -22.57 -10.45
CA ARG A 351 4.64 -21.41 -9.83
C ARG A 351 3.77 -21.77 -8.63
N ARG A 352 3.74 -23.05 -8.21
CA ARG A 352 2.95 -23.49 -7.05
C ARG A 352 3.40 -22.83 -5.76
N GLU A 353 4.69 -22.50 -5.68
CA GLU A 353 5.30 -21.78 -4.58
C GLU A 353 6.28 -20.75 -5.13
N LEU A 354 6.17 -19.51 -4.64
CA LEU A 354 7.10 -18.42 -4.94
C LEU A 354 7.69 -17.90 -3.64
N TRP A 355 8.88 -17.34 -3.70
CA TRP A 355 9.53 -16.73 -2.55
C TRP A 355 9.50 -15.21 -2.64
N LEU A 356 9.05 -14.54 -1.59
CA LEU A 356 9.27 -13.11 -1.39
C LEU A 356 10.57 -12.96 -0.60
N GLU A 357 11.62 -12.50 -1.28
CA GLU A 357 12.92 -12.21 -0.70
C GLU A 357 13.00 -10.71 -0.40
N ALA A 358 12.85 -10.34 0.86
CA ALA A 358 12.90 -8.95 1.33
C ALA A 358 14.29 -8.61 1.90
N HIS A 359 14.87 -7.52 1.46
CA HIS A 359 16.19 -7.04 1.88
C HIS A 359 16.04 -5.98 2.98
N VAL A 360 16.11 -6.42 4.24
CA VAL A 360 15.92 -5.53 5.40
C VAL A 360 17.21 -4.82 5.72
N SER A 361 17.15 -3.50 5.97
CA SER A 361 18.34 -2.71 6.28
C SER A 361 19.04 -3.20 7.56
N GLU A 362 20.35 -3.05 7.62
CA GLU A 362 21.13 -3.36 8.82
C GLU A 362 20.62 -2.62 10.07
N ALA A 363 20.15 -1.38 9.92
CA ALA A 363 19.59 -0.59 11.03
C ALA A 363 18.32 -1.23 11.62
N ASP A 364 17.53 -1.91 10.80
CA ASP A 364 16.31 -2.61 11.20
C ASP A 364 16.54 -4.10 11.50
N ALA A 365 17.72 -4.64 11.21
CA ALA A 365 18.01 -6.07 11.39
C ALA A 365 17.85 -6.54 12.85
N ALA A 366 18.16 -5.67 13.83
CA ALA A 366 17.95 -5.97 15.25
C ALA A 366 16.47 -6.13 15.63
N ARG A 367 15.54 -5.65 14.78
CA ARG A 367 14.09 -5.78 14.98
C ARG A 367 13.56 -7.09 14.40
N LEU A 368 14.36 -7.84 13.63
CA LEU A 368 13.98 -9.11 13.00
C LEU A 368 14.13 -10.32 13.94
N ASP A 369 13.68 -10.23 15.18
CA ASP A 369 13.85 -11.33 16.14
C ASP A 369 13.08 -12.59 15.67
N ARG A 370 11.80 -12.44 15.35
CA ARG A 370 10.95 -13.52 14.80
C ARG A 370 9.93 -12.98 13.81
N PRO A 371 10.30 -12.79 12.53
CA PRO A 371 9.38 -12.23 11.56
C PRO A 371 8.23 -13.21 11.31
N THR A 372 6.99 -12.73 11.44
CA THR A 372 5.78 -13.56 11.41
C THR A 372 5.09 -13.56 10.05
N GLY A 373 5.49 -12.66 9.16
CA GLY A 373 4.89 -12.52 7.84
C GLY A 373 5.40 -11.27 7.13
N ALA A 374 4.80 -10.98 5.99
CA ALA A 374 5.03 -9.74 5.26
C ALA A 374 3.76 -9.32 4.51
N ALA A 375 3.66 -8.03 4.19
CA ALA A 375 2.67 -7.50 3.25
C ALA A 375 3.35 -6.67 2.18
N PHE A 376 2.86 -6.73 0.95
CA PHE A 376 3.35 -5.89 -0.14
C PHE A 376 2.21 -5.51 -1.08
N ASP A 377 2.33 -4.32 -1.67
CA ASP A 377 1.37 -3.82 -2.63
C ASP A 377 1.78 -4.23 -4.04
N LEU A 378 0.79 -4.63 -4.85
CA LEU A 378 0.97 -4.88 -6.27
C LEU A 378 0.10 -3.91 -7.07
N PRO A 379 0.65 -3.26 -8.11
CA PRO A 379 -0.15 -2.46 -9.02
C PRO A 379 -1.29 -3.29 -9.62
N GLY A 380 -2.53 -2.81 -9.45
CA GLY A 380 -3.73 -3.46 -9.99
C GLY A 380 -4.44 -4.43 -9.05
N LEU A 381 -4.01 -4.53 -7.77
CA LEU A 381 -4.80 -5.14 -6.70
C LEU A 381 -5.42 -4.06 -5.81
N ASP A 382 -6.67 -4.29 -5.38
CA ASP A 382 -7.40 -3.38 -4.49
C ASP A 382 -6.94 -3.49 -3.02
N ALA A 383 -6.18 -4.54 -2.69
CA ALA A 383 -5.67 -4.81 -1.36
C ALA A 383 -4.21 -5.33 -1.41
N PRO A 384 -3.41 -5.09 -0.36
CA PRO A 384 -2.08 -5.65 -0.24
C PRO A 384 -2.11 -7.18 -0.21
N VAL A 385 -1.11 -7.81 -0.82
CA VAL A 385 -0.86 -9.25 -0.66
C VAL A 385 -0.18 -9.47 0.68
N GLU A 386 -0.80 -10.24 1.57
CA GLU A 386 -0.22 -10.61 2.85
C GLU A 386 0.22 -12.08 2.85
N VAL A 387 1.41 -12.34 3.39
CA VAL A 387 1.90 -13.68 3.72
C VAL A 387 2.08 -13.79 5.23
N HIS A 388 1.46 -14.80 5.82
CA HIS A 388 1.51 -15.10 7.25
C HIS A 388 2.12 -16.48 7.45
N ALA A 389 3.22 -16.53 8.19
CA ALA A 389 3.89 -17.79 8.48
C ALA A 389 2.98 -18.70 9.32
N GLY A 390 2.66 -19.88 8.79
CA GLY A 390 1.78 -20.86 9.44
C GLY A 390 0.30 -20.80 9.02
N ASP A 391 -0.08 -19.85 8.16
CA ASP A 391 -1.42 -19.77 7.57
C ASP A 391 -1.34 -19.96 6.04
N ASN A 392 -1.08 -18.89 5.29
CA ASN A 392 -1.00 -18.90 3.83
C ASN A 392 0.45 -18.87 3.27
N GLY A 393 1.44 -19.10 4.14
CA GLY A 393 2.83 -19.23 3.74
C GLY A 393 3.73 -19.74 4.86
N ARG A 394 5.04 -19.70 4.64
CA ARG A 394 6.05 -20.02 5.66
C ARG A 394 7.23 -19.07 5.62
N LEU A 395 7.85 -18.85 6.77
CA LEU A 395 9.19 -18.27 6.83
C LEU A 395 10.18 -19.34 6.35
N VAL A 396 10.87 -19.06 5.23
CA VAL A 396 11.93 -19.94 4.71
C VAL A 396 13.22 -19.71 5.49
N GLY A 397 13.55 -18.46 5.77
CA GLY A 397 14.71 -18.12 6.59
C GLY A 397 14.95 -16.62 6.73
N VAL A 398 15.78 -16.29 7.71
CA VAL A 398 16.35 -14.96 7.92
C VAL A 398 17.86 -15.11 7.76
N GLY A 399 18.47 -14.28 6.92
CA GLY A 399 19.90 -14.27 6.71
C GLY A 399 20.65 -13.94 8.00
N SER A 400 21.80 -14.56 8.21
CA SER A 400 22.67 -14.29 9.37
C SER A 400 23.86 -13.40 9.05
N VAL A 401 24.02 -13.02 7.77
CA VAL A 401 25.14 -12.23 7.26
C VAL A 401 24.60 -11.00 6.55
N ILE A 402 25.16 -9.85 6.87
CA ILE A 402 24.87 -8.59 6.17
C ILE A 402 25.60 -8.61 4.84
N ASP A 403 24.86 -8.38 3.76
CA ASP A 403 25.43 -8.18 2.44
C ASP A 403 26.24 -6.87 2.43
N PRO A 404 27.54 -6.90 2.09
CA PRO A 404 28.41 -5.73 2.19
C PRO A 404 28.11 -4.64 1.15
N GLU A 405 27.48 -4.98 0.03
CA GLU A 405 27.14 -4.03 -1.04
C GLU A 405 25.82 -3.32 -0.72
N THR A 406 24.81 -4.08 -0.31
CA THR A 406 23.46 -3.55 -0.05
C THR A 406 23.22 -3.13 1.40
N ARG A 407 24.13 -3.48 2.33
CA ARG A 407 24.00 -3.28 3.79
C ARG A 407 22.66 -3.79 4.32
N SER A 408 22.25 -4.97 3.83
CA SER A 408 20.96 -5.57 4.13
C SER A 408 21.07 -7.04 4.52
N VAL A 409 20.02 -7.54 5.18
CA VAL A 409 19.83 -8.94 5.54
C VAL A 409 18.60 -9.48 4.80
N PRO A 410 18.71 -10.58 4.04
CA PRO A 410 17.57 -11.15 3.35
C PRO A 410 16.62 -11.87 4.33
N VAL A 411 15.32 -11.63 4.18
CA VAL A 411 14.24 -12.36 4.86
C VAL A 411 13.37 -12.98 3.78
N VAL A 412 13.24 -14.31 3.80
CA VAL A 412 12.58 -15.05 2.73
C VAL A 412 11.30 -15.69 3.25
N PHE A 413 10.17 -15.35 2.62
CA PHE A 413 8.88 -15.99 2.86
C PHE A 413 8.44 -16.79 1.63
N ALA A 414 7.95 -18.01 1.83
CA ALA A 414 7.31 -18.78 0.78
C ALA A 414 5.82 -18.47 0.74
N LEU A 415 5.34 -18.08 -0.44
CA LEU A 415 3.94 -17.84 -0.77
C LEU A 415 3.35 -19.13 -1.34
N SER A 416 2.36 -19.68 -0.66
CA SER A 416 1.62 -20.84 -1.14
C SER A 416 0.48 -20.40 -2.07
N ALA A 417 0.35 -21.05 -3.23
CA ALA A 417 -0.67 -20.72 -4.23
C ALA A 417 -0.75 -19.22 -4.58
N PRO A 418 0.37 -18.61 -5.03
CA PRO A 418 0.43 -17.18 -5.31
C PRO A 418 -0.55 -16.79 -6.42
N GLU A 419 -1.08 -15.57 -6.34
CA GLU A 419 -1.98 -15.04 -7.36
C GLU A 419 -1.32 -15.08 -8.75
N ALA A 420 -2.11 -15.40 -9.79
CA ALA A 420 -1.60 -15.56 -11.15
C ALA A 420 -0.88 -14.30 -11.71
N ARG A 421 -1.20 -13.12 -11.16
CA ARG A 421 -0.62 -11.83 -11.54
C ARG A 421 0.79 -11.61 -10.99
N ILE A 422 1.20 -12.35 -9.94
CA ILE A 422 2.53 -12.23 -9.35
C ILE A 422 3.55 -12.80 -10.34
N ALA A 423 4.46 -11.95 -10.80
CA ALA A 423 5.52 -12.32 -11.72
C ALA A 423 6.82 -12.63 -10.97
N ILE A 424 7.57 -13.61 -11.47
CA ILE A 424 8.93 -13.89 -10.97
C ILE A 424 9.85 -12.75 -11.43
N ASN A 425 10.82 -12.38 -10.59
CA ASN A 425 11.69 -11.22 -10.71
C ASN A 425 10.98 -9.87 -10.58
N GLN A 426 9.72 -9.85 -10.11
CA GLN A 426 9.03 -8.61 -9.82
C GLN A 426 9.57 -8.00 -8.53
N ASN A 427 9.91 -6.72 -8.58
CA ASN A 427 10.29 -5.93 -7.42
C ASN A 427 9.06 -5.32 -6.77
N VAL A 428 8.97 -5.41 -5.45
CA VAL A 428 7.88 -4.88 -4.63
C VAL A 428 8.44 -4.23 -3.38
N GLN A 429 7.69 -3.29 -2.80
CA GLN A 429 8.01 -2.78 -1.47
C GLN A 429 7.27 -3.65 -0.45
N ALA A 430 8.02 -4.43 0.33
CA ALA A 430 7.45 -5.27 1.38
C ALA A 430 7.50 -4.57 2.74
N ARG A 431 6.56 -4.94 3.59
CA ARG A 431 6.51 -4.65 5.01
C ARG A 431 6.64 -5.96 5.75
N VAL A 432 7.83 -6.25 6.27
CA VAL A 432 8.09 -7.47 7.03
C VAL A 432 7.59 -7.26 8.45
N PHE A 433 6.68 -8.12 8.91
CA PHE A 433 6.11 -8.06 10.25
C PHE A 433 7.13 -8.56 11.26
N THR A 434 7.50 -7.72 12.22
CA THR A 434 8.63 -7.95 13.15
C THR A 434 8.21 -8.34 14.56
N GLY A 435 6.92 -8.30 14.88
CA GLY A 435 6.50 -8.53 16.25
C GLY A 435 5.00 -8.67 16.48
N ARG A 436 4.60 -8.37 17.71
CA ARG A 436 3.23 -8.59 18.22
C ARG A 436 2.28 -7.55 17.66
N THR A 437 1.11 -8.00 17.21
CA THR A 437 -0.04 -7.13 16.95
C THR A 437 -0.53 -6.54 18.28
N ARG A 438 -0.72 -5.22 18.35
CA ARG A 438 -1.33 -4.56 19.51
C ARG A 438 -2.49 -3.66 19.10
N GLN A 439 -3.48 -3.55 19.98
CA GLN A 439 -4.58 -2.61 19.82
C GLN A 439 -4.13 -1.24 20.34
N ALA A 440 -4.10 -0.24 19.47
CA ALA A 440 -3.73 1.11 19.85
C ALA A 440 -4.55 2.15 19.08
N LEU A 441 -4.69 3.35 19.66
CA LEU A 441 -5.26 4.48 18.94
C LEU A 441 -4.38 4.76 17.72
N SER A 442 -5.01 5.01 16.57
CA SER A 442 -4.28 5.21 15.32
C SER A 442 -4.89 6.29 14.46
N VAL A 443 -4.02 7.00 13.76
CA VAL A 443 -4.39 8.00 12.75
C VAL A 443 -3.76 7.65 11.40
N PRO A 444 -4.41 7.99 10.27
CA PRO A 444 -3.77 7.93 8.97
C PRO A 444 -2.50 8.77 8.93
N ALA A 445 -1.50 8.32 8.18
CA ALA A 445 -0.25 9.05 7.96
C ALA A 445 -0.51 10.41 7.30
N GLY A 446 -1.52 10.51 6.43
CA GLY A 446 -1.95 11.77 5.82
C GLY A 446 -2.55 12.80 6.80
N ALA A 447 -2.90 12.38 8.02
CA ALA A 447 -3.38 13.28 9.07
C ALA A 447 -2.25 13.99 9.82
N VAL A 448 -1.03 13.44 9.76
CA VAL A 448 0.12 13.92 10.51
C VAL A 448 0.89 14.93 9.67
N ILE A 449 1.06 16.13 10.21
CA ILE A 449 1.83 17.21 9.58
C ILE A 449 3.07 17.50 10.43
N ASP A 450 4.21 17.65 9.77
CA ASP A 450 5.40 18.22 10.39
C ASP A 450 5.29 19.74 10.34
N ASP A 451 5.21 20.35 11.51
CA ASP A 451 5.07 21.79 11.66
C ASP A 451 6.19 22.31 12.57
N GLY A 452 7.28 22.76 11.95
CA GLY A 452 8.45 23.27 12.65
C GLY A 452 9.22 22.20 13.43
N GLY A 453 9.25 20.95 12.95
CA GLY A 453 9.90 19.82 13.62
C GLY A 453 9.03 19.15 14.69
N GLN A 454 7.79 19.62 14.89
CA GLN A 454 6.80 18.96 15.73
C GLN A 454 5.78 18.22 14.88
N ARG A 455 5.44 16.99 15.28
CA ARG A 455 4.36 16.22 14.66
C ARG A 455 3.03 16.67 15.24
N VAL A 456 2.13 17.13 14.38
CA VAL A 456 0.81 17.65 14.78
C VAL A 456 -0.30 17.04 13.94
N VAL A 457 -1.50 17.05 14.48
CA VAL A 457 -2.74 16.76 13.77
C VAL A 457 -3.74 17.89 13.99
N TYR A 458 -4.74 17.99 13.11
CA TYR A 458 -5.83 18.95 13.24
C TYR A 458 -7.09 18.21 13.70
N VAL A 459 -7.59 18.57 14.88
CA VAL A 459 -8.77 17.96 15.50
C VAL A 459 -9.96 18.90 15.35
N MET A 460 -11.07 18.38 14.84
CA MET A 460 -12.30 19.15 14.67
C MET A 460 -12.94 19.45 16.04
N ARG A 461 -13.23 20.73 16.31
CA ARG A 461 -13.97 21.21 17.48
C ARG A 461 -15.39 21.64 17.12
N GLY A 462 -15.57 22.18 15.92
CA GLY A 462 -16.86 22.45 15.29
C GLY A 462 -16.77 22.17 13.79
N GLY A 463 -17.91 22.19 13.08
CA GLY A 463 -17.97 21.86 11.65
C GLY A 463 -17.00 22.65 10.78
N GLU A 464 -16.62 23.85 11.22
CA GLU A 464 -15.66 24.73 10.56
C GLU A 464 -14.50 25.16 11.46
N SER A 465 -14.37 24.58 12.66
CA SER A 465 -13.35 24.95 13.64
C SER A 465 -12.44 23.76 13.98
N PHE A 466 -11.13 24.01 13.96
CA PHE A 466 -10.09 23.01 14.17
C PHE A 466 -9.06 23.47 15.19
N SER A 467 -8.59 22.57 16.05
CA SER A 467 -7.43 22.81 16.92
C SER A 467 -6.19 22.11 16.37
N ARG A 468 -5.04 22.80 16.41
CA ARG A 468 -3.72 22.18 16.23
C ARG A 468 -3.34 21.42 17.50
N VAL A 469 -3.15 20.11 17.38
CA VAL A 469 -2.83 19.24 18.51
C VAL A 469 -1.48 18.56 18.28
N PRO A 470 -0.46 18.81 19.12
CA PRO A 470 0.79 18.05 19.06
C PRO A 470 0.55 16.60 19.49
N VAL A 471 1.22 15.67 18.80
CA VAL A 471 1.05 14.23 19.06
C VAL A 471 2.38 13.52 19.21
N THR A 472 2.43 12.60 20.16
CA THR A 472 3.53 11.65 20.29
C THR A 472 3.13 10.39 19.55
N LEU A 473 3.87 10.04 18.49
CA LEU A 473 3.58 8.89 17.65
C LEU A 473 4.44 7.67 18.02
N GLY A 474 3.84 6.50 17.97
CA GLY A 474 4.49 5.21 18.20
C GLY A 474 4.87 4.51 16.90
N LEU A 475 4.58 3.21 16.83
CA LEU A 475 4.89 2.40 15.66
C LEU A 475 4.08 2.84 14.44
N ARG A 476 4.65 2.61 13.25
CA ARG A 476 3.98 2.81 11.97
C ARG A 476 3.61 1.45 11.39
N ASP A 477 2.36 1.29 10.98
CA ASP A 477 1.87 0.13 10.27
C ASP A 477 1.23 0.60 8.96
N GLY A 478 1.97 0.44 7.85
CA GLY A 478 1.54 0.90 6.53
C GLY A 478 1.24 2.39 6.48
N ASP A 479 -0.02 2.73 6.18
CA ASP A 479 -0.53 4.09 6.07
C ASP A 479 -1.01 4.67 7.41
N ARG A 480 -0.71 4.03 8.56
CA ARG A 480 -1.16 4.50 9.87
C ARG A 480 -0.02 4.65 10.87
N TYR A 481 -0.18 5.64 11.75
CA TYR A 481 0.63 5.79 12.95
C TYR A 481 -0.17 5.42 14.19
N GLU A 482 0.49 4.73 15.11
CA GLU A 482 0.07 4.65 16.50
C GLU A 482 0.17 6.03 17.15
N VAL A 483 -0.83 6.36 17.98
CA VAL A 483 -0.85 7.58 18.80
C VAL A 483 -0.63 7.17 20.25
N LEU A 484 0.48 7.64 20.83
CA LEU A 484 0.84 7.42 22.23
C LEU A 484 0.23 8.50 23.12
N GLU A 485 0.28 9.77 22.67
CA GLU A 485 -0.20 10.93 23.40
C GLU A 485 -0.79 12.00 22.46
N GLY A 486 -1.67 12.85 23.00
CA GLY A 486 -2.24 14.02 22.32
C GLY A 486 -3.69 13.85 21.86
N LEU A 487 -4.15 12.61 21.61
CA LEU A 487 -5.53 12.33 21.15
C LEU A 487 -6.26 11.35 22.05
N GLN A 488 -7.58 11.44 22.04
CA GLN A 488 -8.49 10.53 22.71
C GLN A 488 -9.33 9.74 21.71
N ALA A 489 -9.88 8.60 22.15
CA ALA A 489 -10.82 7.84 21.34
C ALA A 489 -12.07 8.69 21.04
N GLY A 490 -12.47 8.77 19.77
CA GLY A 490 -13.60 9.56 19.31
C GLY A 490 -13.24 10.94 18.76
N ASP A 491 -12.02 11.44 19.01
CA ASP A 491 -11.55 12.68 18.38
C ASP A 491 -11.62 12.55 16.86
N ARG A 492 -12.12 13.57 16.16
CA ARG A 492 -12.20 13.58 14.70
C ARG A 492 -11.03 14.36 14.13
N VAL A 493 -10.07 13.65 13.54
CA VAL A 493 -8.90 14.27 12.92
C VAL A 493 -9.10 14.47 11.43
N VAL A 494 -8.49 15.51 10.89
CA VAL A 494 -8.41 15.73 9.44
C VAL A 494 -7.49 14.67 8.83
N SER A 495 -8.06 13.63 8.22
CA SER A 495 -7.34 12.52 7.60
C SER A 495 -6.83 12.82 6.19
N ARG A 496 -7.53 13.70 5.47
CA ARG A 496 -7.13 14.27 4.18
C ARG A 496 -7.41 15.77 4.20
N GLY A 497 -6.53 16.57 3.61
CA GLY A 497 -6.63 18.04 3.64
C GLY A 497 -5.95 18.72 4.84
N ALA A 498 -5.18 17.99 5.65
CA ALA A 498 -4.55 18.53 6.87
C ALA A 498 -3.56 19.69 6.58
N MET A 499 -2.89 19.67 5.42
CA MET A 499 -2.02 20.77 4.98
C MET A 499 -2.82 22.04 4.69
N GLN A 500 -4.00 21.92 4.09
CA GLN A 500 -4.87 23.06 3.77
C GLN A 500 -5.37 23.74 5.05
N VAL A 501 -5.73 22.95 6.07
CA VAL A 501 -6.08 23.47 7.40
C VAL A 501 -4.89 24.19 8.04
N ARG A 502 -3.67 23.65 7.92
CA ARG A 502 -2.45 24.35 8.38
C ARG A 502 -2.27 25.70 7.69
N LEU A 503 -2.45 25.75 6.37
CA LEU A 503 -2.27 26.98 5.60
C LEU A 503 -3.33 28.03 5.99
N ALA A 504 -4.58 27.62 6.23
CA ALA A 504 -5.64 28.49 6.71
C ALA A 504 -5.29 29.12 8.08
N ALA A 505 -4.62 28.37 8.97
CA ALA A 505 -4.12 28.88 10.24
C ALA A 505 -3.06 29.98 10.11
N ALA A 506 -2.34 30.02 8.98
CA ALA A 506 -1.26 30.99 8.74
C ALA A 506 -1.74 32.29 8.08
N THR A 507 -2.98 32.34 7.58
CA THR A 507 -3.59 33.52 6.96
C THR A 507 -4.53 34.22 7.94
N PRO A 508 -4.21 35.45 8.41
CA PRO A 508 -5.03 36.17 9.41
C PRO A 508 -6.43 36.60 8.91
N GLU A 509 -6.74 36.43 7.64
CA GLU A 509 -7.92 37.04 6.98
C GLU A 509 -9.24 36.27 7.22
N ALA A 510 -9.22 35.08 7.81
CA ALA A 510 -10.44 34.30 8.06
C ALA A 510 -11.19 34.68 9.36
N MET A 511 -10.63 35.54 10.22
CA MET A 511 -11.29 35.99 11.45
C MET A 511 -12.23 37.20 11.25
N GLY A 512 -12.44 37.66 10.02
CA GLY A 512 -12.98 39.00 9.73
C GLY A 512 -14.06 39.08 8.66
N HIS A 513 -14.81 38.02 8.39
CA HIS A 513 -16.03 38.12 7.58
C HIS A 513 -17.24 37.70 8.41
N GLY A 514 -17.85 38.69 9.06
CA GLY A 514 -19.23 38.58 9.51
C GLY A 514 -20.11 38.16 8.34
N HIS A 515 -20.91 37.13 8.56
CA HIS A 515 -21.90 36.63 7.62
C HIS A 515 -22.90 37.75 7.31
N ALA A 516 -22.72 38.41 6.17
CA ALA A 516 -23.77 39.22 5.57
C ALA A 516 -24.61 38.31 4.67
N HIS A 517 -25.81 37.96 5.15
CA HIS A 517 -26.85 37.30 4.35
C HIS A 517 -28.14 38.12 4.30
#